data_AF-A0A2K1R0X2-F1
#
_entry.id   AF-A0A2K1R0X2-F1
#
_cell.length_a   1.000
_cell.length_b   1.000
_cell.length_c   1.000
_cell.angle_alpha   90.00
_cell.angle_beta   90.00
_cell.angle_gamma   90.00
#
_symmetry.space_group_name_H-M   'P 1'
#
loop_
_entity.id
_entity.type
_entity.pdbx_description
1 polymer ?
#
loop_
_entity_poly.entity_id
_entity_poly.type
_entity_poly.pdbx_seq_one_letter_code
_entity_poly.pdbx_strand_id
1 'polypeptide(L)'
;MAVARNIRRTNPITIVLACLLGIGFLIFIFSSQDASIPSLHVPGTRHILKSKDAASNPLSPPSLPFVKPNLKAGEVAPPPPVVHYHMNNVTTSNDPVANRESVLILTPLVRFYQEYWDNLLKLTYPHDLISLGFIIPRGREGNAVTAKLQEQIAKTQKDSNRDRFASITILRQENEPPLASQSEHDRHAMSAQKERRAALSRARNSLLFTTLGPTTSWVLWLDSDIVESPPSLIQDLAAHDKAIVVPNCYQRYYNKEKGQSEVRAYDFNSWVDSPTAQQLAAKMGPDDIVLEGYGEMATYRPLMAYMAEIPNGDPKKTVQLDGVGGTALLVKAEVHRDGAMFPPFAFYHLIETEGFAKMARRLGYTPFGLPNYFVYHYNE
;
A
#
# COMPACT_ATOMS: atom_id res chain seq x y z
N MET A 1 21.84 42.38 63.89
CA MET A 1 20.46 42.61 64.35
C MET A 1 19.53 42.60 63.15
N ALA A 2 18.84 41.47 62.91
CA ALA A 2 17.87 41.37 61.81
C ALA A 2 16.50 41.84 62.33
N VAL A 3 16.00 42.92 61.72
CA VAL A 3 14.71 43.55 62.04
C VAL A 3 13.58 42.59 61.68
N ALA A 4 12.81 42.14 62.67
CA ALA A 4 11.60 41.36 62.46
C ALA A 4 10.56 42.23 61.74
N ARG A 5 10.20 41.85 60.50
CA ARG A 5 9.10 42.49 59.78
C ARG A 5 7.78 42.04 60.38
N ASN A 6 7.02 43.00 60.89
CA ASN A 6 5.65 42.83 61.34
C ASN A 6 4.78 42.18 60.25
N ILE A 7 4.11 41.09 60.62
CA ILE A 7 3.10 40.42 59.83
C ILE A 7 2.01 41.45 59.51
N ARG A 8 1.87 41.79 58.21
CA ARG A 8 0.77 42.63 57.73
C ARG A 8 -0.54 41.97 58.15
N ARG A 9 -1.38 42.74 58.87
CA ARG A 9 -2.77 42.39 59.18
C ARG A 9 -3.46 41.94 57.91
N THR A 10 -3.59 40.63 57.74
CA THR A 10 -4.33 40.02 56.64
C THR A 10 -5.81 40.30 56.91
N ASN A 11 -6.42 41.08 56.02
CA ASN A 11 -7.84 41.38 56.08
C ASN A 11 -8.62 40.05 56.11
N PRO A 12 -9.57 39.85 57.04
CA PRO A 12 -10.34 38.60 57.12
C PRO A 12 -11.00 38.23 55.78
N ILE A 13 -11.33 39.23 54.96
CA ILE A 13 -11.87 39.04 53.60
C ILE A 13 -10.87 38.32 52.69
N THR A 14 -9.57 38.63 52.77
CA THR A 14 -8.55 37.96 51.95
C THR A 14 -8.34 36.51 52.39
N ILE A 15 -8.50 36.20 53.67
CA ILE A 15 -8.43 34.83 54.19
C ILE A 15 -9.64 34.03 53.69
N VAL A 16 -10.84 34.61 53.77
CA VAL A 16 -12.06 33.98 53.25
C VAL A 16 -11.97 33.74 51.74
N LEU A 17 -11.43 34.70 50.98
CA LEU A 17 -11.23 34.55 49.53
C LEU A 17 -10.20 33.47 49.21
N ALA A 18 -9.09 33.41 49.96
CA ALA A 18 -8.06 32.38 49.80
C ALA A 18 -8.60 30.98 50.16
N CYS A 19 -9.43 30.87 51.20
CA CYS A 19 -10.12 29.63 51.54
C CYS A 19 -11.13 29.23 50.46
N LEU A 20 -11.90 30.16 49.90
CA LEU A 20 -12.81 29.89 48.79
C LEU A 20 -12.07 29.43 47.52
N LEU A 21 -10.95 30.07 47.19
CA LEU A 21 -10.09 29.66 46.07
C LEU A 21 -9.44 28.30 46.33
N GLY A 22 -8.97 28.04 47.56
CA GLY A 22 -8.41 26.75 47.95
C GLY A 22 -9.44 25.63 47.91
N ILE A 23 -10.66 25.87 48.38
CA ILE A 23 -11.77 24.92 48.30
C ILE A 23 -12.17 24.71 46.84
N GLY A 24 -12.26 25.76 46.03
CA GLY A 24 -12.53 25.65 44.59
C GLY A 24 -11.46 24.85 43.84
N PHE A 25 -10.19 25.02 44.21
CA PHE A 25 -9.07 24.26 43.65
C PHE A 25 -9.08 22.79 44.08
N LEU A 26 -9.42 22.51 45.35
CA LEU A 26 -9.59 21.14 45.84
C LEU A 26 -10.81 20.46 45.22
N ILE A 27 -11.94 21.17 45.07
CA ILE A 27 -13.10 20.67 44.32
C ILE A 27 -12.68 20.37 42.89
N PHE A 28 -11.94 21.25 42.20
CA PHE A 28 -11.48 21.01 40.83
C PHE A 28 -10.58 19.76 40.71
N ILE A 29 -9.65 19.54 41.65
CA ILE A 29 -8.75 18.38 41.64
C ILE A 29 -9.48 17.08 42.01
N PHE A 30 -10.40 17.11 42.97
CA PHE A 30 -11.07 15.91 43.45
C PHE A 30 -12.40 15.62 42.75
N SER A 31 -12.99 16.58 42.01
CA SER A 31 -14.10 16.35 41.09
C SER A 31 -13.66 15.85 39.72
N SER A 32 -12.36 15.89 39.41
CA SER A 32 -11.79 15.37 38.16
C SER A 32 -11.39 13.89 38.23
N GLN A 33 -11.70 13.19 39.33
CA GLN A 33 -11.50 11.74 39.46
C GLN A 33 -12.76 10.88 39.17
N ASP A 34 -13.94 11.47 38.98
CA ASP A 34 -15.16 10.76 38.52
C ASP A 34 -15.87 11.47 37.34
N ALA A 35 -15.17 12.37 36.67
CA ALA A 35 -15.61 12.88 35.38
C ALA A 35 -15.02 12.00 34.27
N SER A 36 -15.79 11.01 33.82
CA SER A 36 -15.67 10.52 32.45
C SER A 36 -15.52 11.74 31.54
N ILE A 37 -14.36 11.85 30.87
CA ILE A 37 -14.12 12.88 29.87
C ILE A 37 -15.31 12.77 28.91
N PRO A 38 -16.15 13.82 28.77
CA PRO A 38 -17.20 13.78 27.77
C PRO A 38 -16.47 13.68 26.44
N SER A 39 -16.56 12.51 25.81
CA SER A 39 -16.18 12.37 24.41
C SER A 39 -16.89 13.50 23.69
N LEU A 40 -16.12 14.42 23.10
CA LEU A 40 -16.64 15.33 22.10
C LEU A 40 -17.47 14.48 21.14
N HIS A 41 -18.78 14.63 21.21
CA HIS A 41 -19.71 14.02 20.29
C HIS A 41 -19.51 14.75 18.96
N VAL A 42 -18.48 14.34 18.23
CA VAL A 42 -18.42 14.54 16.79
C VAL A 42 -19.44 13.56 16.22
N PRO A 43 -20.54 14.01 15.60
CA PRO A 43 -21.45 13.12 14.90
C PRO A 43 -20.75 12.68 13.60
N GLY A 44 -19.84 11.72 13.76
CA GLY A 44 -19.06 11.07 12.72
C GLY A 44 -18.85 9.65 13.18
N THR A 45 -19.86 8.83 12.92
CA THR A 45 -19.88 7.40 13.23
C THR A 45 -18.57 6.78 12.75
N ARG A 46 -17.81 6.19 13.68
CA ARG A 46 -16.76 5.20 13.38
C ARG A 46 -17.45 4.03 12.69
N HIS A 47 -17.58 4.10 11.37
CA HIS A 47 -18.31 3.12 10.57
C HIS A 47 -17.44 1.87 10.43
N ILE A 48 -17.82 0.82 11.15
CA ILE A 48 -17.56 -0.55 10.71
C ILE A 48 -18.29 -0.66 9.37
N LEU A 49 -17.57 -0.94 8.27
CA LEU A 49 -18.18 -1.30 6.99
C LEU A 49 -18.97 -2.60 7.18
N LYS A 50 -20.24 -2.48 7.56
CA LYS A 50 -21.16 -3.62 7.61
C LYS A 50 -21.72 -3.82 6.21
N SER A 51 -22.35 -4.96 5.93
CA SER A 51 -23.06 -5.20 4.65
C SER A 51 -24.14 -4.15 4.31
N LYS A 52 -24.51 -3.28 5.26
CA LYS A 52 -25.37 -2.10 5.07
C LYS A 52 -24.66 -0.89 4.43
N ASP A 53 -23.34 -0.93 4.31
CA ASP A 53 -22.49 0.10 3.70
C ASP A 53 -22.13 -0.24 2.25
N ALA A 54 -22.84 -1.21 1.65
CA ALA A 54 -22.80 -1.46 0.22
C ALA A 54 -23.09 -0.17 -0.56
N ALA A 55 -22.37 0.01 -1.66
CA ALA A 55 -22.65 1.07 -2.61
C ALA A 55 -24.13 1.03 -2.99
N SER A 56 -24.81 2.15 -2.84
CA SER A 56 -26.22 2.34 -3.21
C SER A 56 -26.38 2.76 -4.67
N ASN A 57 -25.27 3.10 -5.35
CA ASN A 57 -25.22 3.47 -6.75
C ASN A 57 -24.06 2.75 -7.45
N PRO A 58 -24.19 2.33 -8.72
CA PRO A 58 -23.09 1.76 -9.50
C PRO A 58 -21.89 2.72 -9.68
N LEU A 59 -22.09 4.04 -9.48
CA LEU A 59 -21.07 5.09 -9.50
C LEU A 59 -20.57 5.49 -8.10
N SER A 60 -21.07 4.83 -7.03
CA SER A 60 -20.47 4.98 -5.70
C SER A 60 -19.00 4.56 -5.74
N PRO A 61 -18.15 5.06 -4.81
CA PRO A 61 -16.73 4.80 -4.88
C PRO A 61 -16.44 3.30 -4.99
N PRO A 62 -15.50 2.92 -5.87
CA PRO A 62 -15.25 1.51 -6.24
C PRO A 62 -14.75 0.63 -5.09
N SER A 63 -14.44 1.24 -3.94
CA SER A 63 -14.07 0.56 -2.71
C SER A 63 -15.25 -0.07 -1.96
N LEU A 64 -16.50 0.13 -2.40
CA LEU A 64 -17.69 -0.45 -1.77
C LEU A 64 -18.44 -1.36 -2.74
N PRO A 65 -18.82 -2.59 -2.34
CA PRO A 65 -19.56 -3.50 -3.20
C PRO A 65 -20.95 -2.92 -3.53
N PHE A 66 -21.32 -2.82 -4.81
CA PHE A 66 -22.64 -2.35 -5.24
C PHE A 66 -23.64 -3.51 -5.26
N VAL A 67 -24.76 -3.36 -4.55
CA VAL A 67 -25.87 -4.31 -4.57
C VAL A 67 -27.02 -3.71 -5.37
N LYS A 68 -27.41 -4.36 -6.46
CA LYS A 68 -28.58 -3.92 -7.25
C LYS A 68 -29.84 -3.98 -6.38
N PRO A 69 -30.60 -2.88 -6.25
CA PRO A 69 -31.86 -2.91 -5.52
C PRO A 69 -32.89 -3.77 -6.27
N ASN A 70 -33.58 -4.65 -5.54
CA ASN A 70 -34.75 -5.39 -6.05
C ASN A 70 -35.98 -4.47 -6.04
N LEU A 71 -36.18 -3.74 -7.13
CA LEU A 71 -37.34 -2.86 -7.33
C LEU A 71 -38.50 -3.63 -7.97
N LYS A 72 -39.72 -3.42 -7.49
CA LYS A 72 -40.95 -3.96 -8.14
C LYS A 72 -41.28 -3.14 -9.40
N ALA A 73 -42.09 -3.73 -10.29
CA ALA A 73 -42.54 -3.04 -11.50
C ALA A 73 -43.26 -1.72 -11.13
N GLY A 74 -42.72 -0.59 -11.60
CA GLY A 74 -43.23 0.76 -11.32
C GLY A 74 -42.57 1.48 -10.14
N GLU A 75 -41.69 0.83 -9.38
CA GLU A 75 -40.89 1.49 -8.33
C GLU A 75 -39.69 2.22 -8.95
N VAL A 76 -39.52 3.49 -8.58
CA VAL A 76 -38.37 4.30 -8.96
C VAL A 76 -37.27 4.09 -7.91
N ALA A 77 -36.04 3.83 -8.36
CA ALA A 77 -34.89 3.72 -7.45
C ALA A 77 -34.75 5.01 -6.62
N PRO A 78 -34.49 4.92 -5.30
CA PRO A 78 -34.17 6.11 -4.53
C PRO A 78 -32.94 6.81 -5.15
N PRO A 79 -32.90 8.16 -5.13
CA PRO A 79 -31.72 8.88 -5.60
C PRO A 79 -30.49 8.45 -4.79
N PRO A 80 -29.29 8.46 -5.40
CA PRO A 80 -28.08 8.13 -4.68
C PRO A 80 -27.90 9.02 -3.45
N PRO A 81 -27.50 8.47 -2.29
CA PRO A 81 -27.20 9.27 -1.12
C PRO A 81 -26.00 10.17 -1.40
N VAL A 82 -26.04 11.38 -0.85
CA VAL A 82 -24.87 12.26 -0.80
C VAL A 82 -23.97 11.77 0.33
N VAL A 83 -22.72 11.41 0.00
CA VAL A 83 -21.73 10.95 0.97
C VAL A 83 -20.59 11.96 1.02
N HIS A 84 -20.23 12.40 2.23
CA HIS A 84 -19.16 13.34 2.46
C HIS A 84 -17.92 12.61 2.99
N TYR A 85 -16.78 12.80 2.31
CA TYR A 85 -15.48 12.30 2.75
C TYR A 85 -14.57 13.49 3.03
N HIS A 86 -14.09 13.60 4.27
CA HIS A 86 -13.09 14.58 4.66
C HIS A 86 -11.72 13.94 4.56
N MET A 87 -10.99 14.24 3.47
CA MET A 87 -9.72 13.55 3.15
C MET A 87 -8.64 13.75 4.24
N ASN A 88 -8.66 14.88 4.94
CA ASN A 88 -7.74 15.15 6.07
C ASN A 88 -7.97 14.24 7.29
N ASN A 89 -9.09 13.50 7.34
CA ASN A 89 -9.39 12.58 8.42
C ASN A 89 -8.98 11.14 8.11
N VAL A 90 -8.52 10.85 6.88
CA VAL A 90 -8.00 9.52 6.53
C VAL A 90 -6.63 9.37 7.15
N THR A 91 -6.49 8.46 8.10
CA THR A 91 -5.22 8.24 8.80
C THR A 91 -4.35 7.22 8.07
N THR A 92 -3.05 7.43 8.16
CA THR A 92 -1.99 6.51 7.70
C THR A 92 -0.88 6.49 8.74
N SER A 93 -0.95 5.55 9.68
CA SER A 93 -0.11 5.52 10.88
C SER A 93 0.84 4.32 10.92
N ASN A 94 1.72 4.27 11.92
CA ASN A 94 2.58 3.12 12.20
C ASN A 94 1.85 1.95 12.89
N ASP A 95 0.60 2.13 13.30
CA ASP A 95 -0.27 1.07 13.84
C ASP A 95 -1.63 1.08 13.11
N PRO A 96 -1.63 0.65 11.84
CA PRO A 96 -2.82 0.72 10.99
C PRO A 96 -3.98 -0.16 11.50
N VAL A 97 -3.68 -1.25 12.22
CA VAL A 97 -4.71 -2.16 12.77
C VAL A 97 -5.49 -1.48 13.90
N ALA A 98 -4.79 -0.84 14.85
CA ALA A 98 -5.46 -0.14 15.96
C ALA A 98 -6.37 0.99 15.46
N ASN A 99 -5.97 1.67 14.39
CA ASN A 99 -6.74 2.74 13.76
C ASN A 99 -7.82 2.23 12.77
N ARG A 100 -7.89 0.93 12.52
CA ARG A 100 -8.76 0.32 11.50
C ARG A 100 -8.58 0.94 10.10
N GLU A 101 -7.34 1.21 9.73
CA GLU A 101 -6.97 1.79 8.44
C GLU A 101 -7.26 0.80 7.32
N SER A 102 -7.87 1.25 6.22
CA SER A 102 -8.24 0.35 5.13
C SER A 102 -7.09 0.18 4.14
N VAL A 103 -6.90 -1.07 3.68
CA VAL A 103 -5.80 -1.46 2.79
C VAL A 103 -6.36 -1.94 1.47
N LEU A 104 -5.85 -1.40 0.36
CA LEU A 104 -6.17 -1.83 -0.99
C LEU A 104 -4.98 -2.62 -1.55
N ILE A 105 -5.13 -3.92 -1.72
CA ILE A 105 -4.10 -4.77 -2.34
C ILE A 105 -4.36 -4.83 -3.84
N LEU A 106 -3.37 -4.44 -4.65
CA LEU A 106 -3.48 -4.34 -6.10
C LEU A 106 -2.52 -5.28 -6.82
N THR A 107 -3.09 -6.10 -7.71
CA THR A 107 -2.35 -7.18 -8.38
C THR A 107 -2.66 -7.23 -9.88
N PRO A 108 -1.71 -6.84 -10.74
CA PRO A 108 -1.71 -7.23 -12.14
C PRO A 108 -1.57 -8.75 -12.25
N LEU A 109 -2.61 -9.43 -12.73
CA LEU A 109 -2.71 -10.89 -12.67
C LEU A 109 -2.60 -11.49 -14.08
N VAL A 110 -1.38 -11.84 -14.48
CA VAL A 110 -1.10 -12.50 -15.77
C VAL A 110 -1.20 -14.02 -15.65
N ARG A 111 -0.76 -14.58 -14.52
CA ARG A 111 -0.83 -16.01 -14.19
C ARG A 111 -1.39 -16.17 -12.78
N PHE A 112 -2.15 -17.23 -12.55
CA PHE A 112 -2.70 -17.55 -11.23
C PHE A 112 -1.88 -18.65 -10.56
N TYR A 113 -1.26 -18.33 -9.43
CA TYR A 113 -0.56 -19.27 -8.56
C TYR A 113 -1.42 -19.53 -7.31
N GLN A 114 -1.59 -20.79 -6.92
CA GLN A 114 -2.38 -21.11 -5.73
C GLN A 114 -1.67 -20.63 -4.48
N GLU A 115 -0.35 -20.71 -4.46
CA GLU A 115 0.53 -20.30 -3.37
C GLU A 115 0.43 -18.77 -3.13
N TYR A 116 0.26 -17.96 -4.17
CA TYR A 116 -0.04 -16.52 -4.04
C TYR A 116 -1.36 -16.30 -3.30
N TRP A 117 -2.42 -17.03 -3.69
CA TRP A 117 -3.72 -16.90 -3.04
C TRP A 117 -3.66 -17.37 -1.58
N ASP A 118 -2.98 -18.48 -1.31
CA ASP A 118 -2.78 -18.99 0.04
C ASP A 118 -1.94 -18.03 0.88
N ASN A 119 -0.97 -17.33 0.28
CA ASN A 119 -0.19 -16.29 0.93
C ASN A 119 -1.07 -15.09 1.33
N LEU A 120 -1.96 -14.63 0.44
CA LEU A 120 -2.94 -13.58 0.78
C LEU A 120 -3.82 -13.96 1.97
N LEU A 121 -4.31 -15.21 2.01
CA LEU A 121 -5.18 -15.68 3.08
C LEU A 121 -4.47 -15.85 4.43
N LYS A 122 -3.14 -15.94 4.43
CA LYS A 122 -2.32 -16.03 5.65
C LYS A 122 -2.04 -14.66 6.27
N LEU A 123 -2.33 -13.55 5.58
CA LEU A 123 -2.12 -12.22 6.12
C LEU A 123 -2.92 -12.05 7.42
N THR A 124 -2.26 -11.54 8.44
CA THR A 124 -2.82 -11.32 9.78
C THR A 124 -3.54 -9.99 9.91
N TYR A 125 -3.45 -9.13 8.89
CA TYR A 125 -4.21 -7.89 8.83
C TYR A 125 -5.71 -8.23 8.75
N PRO A 126 -6.60 -7.53 9.47
CA PRO A 126 -8.03 -7.87 9.45
C PRO A 126 -8.60 -7.84 8.02
N HIS A 127 -9.11 -8.96 7.53
CA HIS A 127 -9.59 -9.08 6.14
C HIS A 127 -10.77 -8.14 5.84
N ASP A 128 -11.57 -7.79 6.86
CA ASP A 128 -12.66 -6.81 6.74
C ASP A 128 -12.17 -5.37 6.49
N LEU A 129 -10.86 -5.13 6.58
CA LEU A 129 -10.21 -3.88 6.22
C LEU A 129 -9.42 -3.98 4.90
N ILE A 130 -9.37 -5.15 4.27
CA ILE A 130 -8.63 -5.40 3.03
C ILE A 130 -9.60 -5.45 1.85
N SER A 131 -9.39 -4.57 0.88
CA SER A 131 -10.00 -4.65 -0.45
C SER A 131 -8.98 -5.19 -1.45
N LEU A 132 -9.40 -6.10 -2.32
CA LEU A 132 -8.55 -6.67 -3.37
C LEU A 132 -8.92 -6.09 -4.74
N GLY A 133 -7.92 -5.67 -5.50
CA GLY A 133 -8.05 -5.24 -6.89
C GLY A 133 -7.19 -6.12 -7.80
N PHE A 134 -7.82 -6.75 -8.79
CA PHE A 134 -7.13 -7.54 -9.81
C PHE A 134 -7.33 -6.91 -11.19
N ILE A 135 -6.30 -6.90 -12.03
CA ILE A 135 -6.44 -6.60 -13.45
C ILE A 135 -5.84 -7.72 -14.29
N ILE A 136 -6.66 -8.29 -15.17
CA ILE A 136 -6.30 -9.49 -15.93
C ILE A 136 -6.28 -9.16 -17.44
N PRO A 137 -5.23 -9.56 -18.19
CA PRO A 137 -5.20 -9.43 -19.64
C PRO A 137 -6.40 -10.09 -20.33
N ARG A 138 -6.79 -9.56 -21.50
CA ARG A 138 -7.77 -10.23 -22.39
C ARG A 138 -7.13 -11.43 -23.09
N GLY A 139 -7.98 -12.30 -23.64
CA GLY A 139 -7.56 -13.50 -24.35
C GLY A 139 -7.77 -14.80 -23.56
N ARG A 140 -7.42 -15.91 -24.20
CA ARG A 140 -7.68 -17.27 -23.70
C ARG A 140 -7.00 -17.55 -22.36
N GLU A 141 -5.74 -17.17 -22.22
CA GLU A 141 -4.98 -17.34 -20.97
C GLU A 141 -5.61 -16.54 -19.82
N GLY A 142 -5.94 -15.27 -20.07
CA GLY A 142 -6.60 -14.43 -19.09
C GLY A 142 -7.99 -14.94 -18.67
N ASN A 143 -8.74 -15.59 -19.56
CA ASN A 143 -10.02 -16.23 -19.20
C ASN A 143 -9.80 -17.42 -18.26
N ALA A 144 -8.77 -18.24 -18.50
CA ALA A 144 -8.41 -19.35 -17.62
C ALA A 144 -7.97 -18.87 -16.23
N VAL A 145 -7.19 -17.79 -16.17
CA VAL A 145 -6.81 -17.12 -14.92
C VAL A 145 -8.02 -16.58 -14.17
N THR A 146 -8.95 -15.95 -14.89
CA THR A 146 -10.20 -15.42 -14.30
C THR A 146 -11.03 -16.54 -13.68
N ALA A 147 -11.17 -17.69 -14.36
CA ALA A 147 -11.92 -18.83 -13.84
C ALA A 147 -11.30 -19.39 -12.54
N LYS A 148 -9.98 -19.56 -12.50
CA LYS A 148 -9.27 -20.02 -11.28
C LYS A 148 -9.43 -19.03 -10.11
N LEU A 149 -9.28 -17.73 -10.38
CA LEU A 149 -9.47 -16.69 -9.38
C LEU A 149 -10.91 -16.69 -8.84
N GLN A 150 -11.91 -16.78 -9.73
CA GLN A 150 -13.32 -16.81 -9.34
C GLN A 150 -13.67 -18.03 -8.49
N GLU A 151 -13.06 -19.19 -8.77
CA GLU A 151 -13.26 -20.39 -7.95
C GLU A 151 -12.80 -20.17 -6.50
N GLN A 152 -11.65 -19.52 -6.31
CA GLN A 152 -11.12 -19.21 -4.99
C GLN A 152 -11.89 -18.09 -4.27
N ILE A 153 -12.33 -17.07 -5.02
CA ILE A 153 -13.23 -16.04 -4.50
C ILE A 153 -14.56 -16.65 -4.03
N ALA A 154 -15.14 -17.57 -4.80
CA ALA A 154 -16.38 -18.23 -4.44
C ALA A 154 -16.28 -19.08 -3.16
N LYS A 155 -15.07 -19.53 -2.78
CA LYS A 155 -14.80 -20.21 -1.50
C LYS A 155 -14.63 -19.21 -0.36
N THR A 156 -13.84 -18.18 -0.59
CA THR A 156 -13.44 -17.21 0.44
C THR A 156 -14.52 -16.20 0.78
N GLN A 157 -15.38 -15.81 -0.17
CA GLN A 157 -16.45 -14.83 0.02
C GLN A 157 -17.80 -15.43 0.45
N LYS A 158 -17.87 -16.75 0.74
CA LYS A 158 -19.10 -17.38 1.26
C LYS A 158 -19.54 -16.73 2.58
N ASP A 159 -20.84 -16.58 2.79
CA ASP A 159 -21.40 -16.02 4.03
C ASP A 159 -21.00 -16.80 5.30
N SER A 160 -20.69 -18.08 5.17
CA SER A 160 -20.19 -18.91 6.26
C SER A 160 -18.76 -18.58 6.68
N ASN A 161 -17.98 -17.91 5.82
CA ASN A 161 -16.62 -17.52 6.13
C ASN A 161 -16.60 -16.20 6.91
N ARG A 162 -15.89 -16.18 8.04
CA ARG A 162 -15.71 -14.96 8.85
C ARG A 162 -14.58 -14.08 8.33
N ASP A 163 -13.61 -14.68 7.64
CA ASP A 163 -12.40 -14.01 7.18
C ASP A 163 -12.53 -13.54 5.73
N ARG A 164 -13.65 -12.85 5.43
CA ARG A 164 -13.93 -12.29 4.11
C ARG A 164 -13.17 -10.98 3.91
N PHE A 165 -12.66 -10.78 2.70
CA PHE A 165 -12.17 -9.47 2.27
C PHE A 165 -13.32 -8.48 2.17
N ALA A 166 -13.07 -7.21 2.52
CA ALA A 166 -14.03 -6.12 2.49
C ALA A 166 -14.70 -5.94 1.12
N SER A 167 -13.89 -6.03 0.05
CA SER A 167 -14.37 -6.03 -1.33
C SER A 167 -13.36 -6.70 -2.25
N ILE A 168 -13.81 -7.18 -3.42
CA ILE A 168 -12.95 -7.71 -4.47
C ILE A 168 -13.42 -7.14 -5.81
N THR A 169 -12.53 -6.44 -6.51
CA THR A 169 -12.77 -5.89 -7.85
C THR A 169 -11.87 -6.58 -8.86
N ILE A 170 -12.45 -7.06 -9.96
CA ILE A 170 -11.71 -7.70 -11.06
C ILE A 170 -11.94 -6.88 -12.33
N LEU A 171 -10.86 -6.36 -12.90
CA LEU A 171 -10.85 -5.62 -14.15
C LEU A 171 -10.27 -6.48 -15.28
N ARG A 172 -10.75 -6.24 -16.49
CA ARG A 172 -10.18 -6.81 -17.72
C ARG A 172 -9.47 -5.69 -18.46
N GLN A 173 -8.22 -5.91 -18.86
CA GLN A 173 -7.48 -4.91 -19.65
C GLN A 173 -8.17 -4.66 -20.98
N GLU A 174 -8.19 -3.42 -21.47
CA GLU A 174 -8.85 -3.12 -22.76
C GLU A 174 -8.06 -3.67 -23.95
N ASN A 175 -6.72 -3.62 -23.86
CA ASN A 175 -5.77 -4.04 -24.90
C ASN A 175 -5.11 -5.37 -24.54
N GLU A 176 -4.77 -6.17 -25.56
CA GLU A 176 -3.89 -7.32 -25.37
C GLU A 176 -2.45 -6.85 -25.09
N PRO A 177 -1.71 -7.51 -24.18
CA PRO A 177 -0.30 -7.19 -23.95
C PRO A 177 0.48 -7.29 -25.27
N PRO A 178 1.37 -6.35 -25.59
CA PRO A 178 2.07 -6.30 -26.89
C PRO A 178 3.03 -7.47 -27.19
N LEU A 179 3.09 -8.53 -26.38
CA LEU A 179 4.06 -9.61 -26.56
C LEU A 179 3.39 -10.95 -26.89
N ALA A 180 3.60 -11.39 -28.13
CA ALA A 180 3.20 -12.70 -28.65
C ALA A 180 4.20 -13.83 -28.31
N SER A 181 5.40 -13.53 -27.76
CA SER A 181 6.40 -14.53 -27.37
C SER A 181 6.52 -14.69 -25.85
N GLN A 182 6.42 -15.93 -25.37
CA GLN A 182 6.56 -16.32 -23.97
C GLN A 182 8.02 -16.67 -23.59
N SER A 183 8.99 -16.61 -24.52
CA SER A 183 10.39 -16.96 -24.24
C SER A 183 11.08 -15.85 -23.44
N GLU A 184 11.90 -16.20 -22.44
CA GLU A 184 12.70 -15.23 -21.69
C GLU A 184 13.62 -14.43 -22.63
N HIS A 185 14.24 -15.11 -23.59
CA HIS A 185 15.21 -14.52 -24.52
C HIS A 185 14.63 -13.36 -25.36
N ASP A 186 13.42 -13.52 -25.91
CA ASP A 186 12.77 -12.46 -26.70
C ASP A 186 12.26 -11.30 -25.82
N ARG A 187 11.99 -11.55 -24.53
CA ARG A 187 11.58 -10.54 -23.54
C ARG A 187 12.72 -9.61 -23.12
N HIS A 188 13.97 -9.99 -23.38
CA HIS A 188 15.18 -9.25 -23.03
C HIS A 188 15.68 -8.31 -24.14
N ALA A 189 15.00 -8.17 -25.28
CA ALA A 189 15.33 -7.08 -26.20
C ALA A 189 14.93 -5.73 -25.57
N MET A 190 15.86 -4.76 -25.52
CA MET A 190 15.64 -3.45 -24.87
C MET A 190 14.37 -2.72 -25.36
N SER A 191 14.07 -2.77 -26.66
CA SER A 191 12.85 -2.19 -27.24
C SER A 191 11.58 -2.91 -26.78
N ALA A 192 11.60 -4.25 -26.71
CA ALA A 192 10.49 -5.05 -26.20
C ALA A 192 10.24 -4.80 -24.70
N GLN A 193 11.29 -4.51 -23.93
CA GLN A 193 11.14 -4.20 -22.51
C GLN A 193 10.45 -2.85 -22.27
N LYS A 194 10.75 -1.82 -23.08
CA LYS A 194 10.07 -0.52 -23.01
C LYS A 194 8.56 -0.67 -23.18
N GLU A 195 8.14 -1.36 -24.24
CA GLU A 195 6.72 -1.57 -24.52
C GLU A 195 6.03 -2.43 -23.45
N ARG A 196 6.72 -3.48 -22.96
CA ARG A 196 6.22 -4.33 -21.87
C ARG A 196 6.00 -3.53 -20.59
N ARG A 197 6.98 -2.73 -20.15
CA ARG A 197 6.86 -1.90 -18.95
C ARG A 197 5.80 -0.82 -19.12
N ALA A 198 5.68 -0.23 -20.31
CA ALA A 198 4.60 0.71 -20.61
C ALA A 198 3.21 0.05 -20.51
N ALA A 199 3.05 -1.17 -21.01
CA ALA A 199 1.80 -1.93 -20.91
C ALA A 199 1.46 -2.29 -19.45
N LEU A 200 2.47 -2.74 -18.68
CA LEU A 200 2.30 -3.03 -17.25
C LEU A 200 1.93 -1.78 -16.46
N SER A 201 2.60 -0.64 -16.73
CA SER A 201 2.29 0.66 -16.14
C SER A 201 0.84 1.07 -16.42
N ARG A 202 0.36 0.94 -17.67
CA ARG A 202 -1.05 1.19 -18.01
C ARG A 202 -1.98 0.31 -17.21
N ALA A 203 -1.67 -0.98 -17.07
CA ALA A 203 -2.47 -1.90 -16.27
C ALA A 203 -2.52 -1.52 -14.79
N ARG A 204 -1.37 -1.21 -14.17
CA ARG A 204 -1.29 -0.72 -12.79
C ARG A 204 -2.13 0.55 -12.63
N ASN A 205 -1.97 1.54 -13.51
CA ASN A 205 -2.73 2.78 -13.46
C ASN A 205 -4.24 2.57 -13.61
N SER A 206 -4.68 1.79 -14.62
CA SER A 206 -6.10 1.47 -14.79
C SER A 206 -6.68 0.80 -13.55
N LEU A 207 -5.93 -0.11 -12.93
CA LEU A 207 -6.33 -0.77 -11.70
C LEU A 207 -6.43 0.22 -10.53
N LEU A 208 -5.38 1.01 -10.29
CA LEU A 208 -5.33 2.01 -9.23
C LEU A 208 -6.47 3.02 -9.33
N PHE A 209 -6.59 3.71 -10.47
CA PHE A 209 -7.58 4.78 -10.64
C PHE A 209 -9.03 4.28 -10.57
N THR A 210 -9.26 3.03 -10.92
CA THR A 210 -10.60 2.42 -10.89
C THR A 210 -10.94 1.83 -9.51
N THR A 211 -10.00 1.67 -8.59
CA THR A 211 -10.24 0.99 -7.30
C THR A 211 -9.87 1.82 -6.07
N LEU A 212 -9.07 2.87 -6.22
CA LEU A 212 -8.69 3.75 -5.11
C LEU A 212 -9.91 4.53 -4.59
N GLY A 213 -10.38 4.14 -3.40
CA GLY A 213 -11.51 4.78 -2.74
C GLY A 213 -11.12 5.98 -1.88
N PRO A 214 -12.09 6.83 -1.49
CA PRO A 214 -11.85 7.97 -0.61
C PRO A 214 -11.49 7.54 0.83
N THR A 215 -11.81 6.31 1.22
CA THR A 215 -11.51 5.76 2.57
C THR A 215 -10.21 4.97 2.65
N THR A 216 -9.56 4.69 1.52
CA THR A 216 -8.32 3.90 1.44
C THR A 216 -7.18 4.61 2.19
N SER A 217 -6.59 3.95 3.19
CA SER A 217 -5.42 4.48 3.89
C SER A 217 -4.13 4.04 3.22
N TRP A 218 -4.06 2.77 2.82
CA TRP A 218 -2.85 2.16 2.28
C TRP A 218 -3.14 1.45 0.97
N VAL A 219 -2.17 1.49 0.05
CA VAL A 219 -2.14 0.68 -1.16
C VAL A 219 -0.95 -0.26 -1.08
N LEU A 220 -1.20 -1.57 -1.15
CA LEU A 220 -0.15 -2.58 -1.26
C LEU A 220 -0.16 -3.10 -2.69
N TRP A 221 0.86 -2.74 -3.47
CA TRP A 221 1.14 -3.42 -4.73
C TRP A 221 1.75 -4.78 -4.40
N LEU A 222 1.14 -5.84 -4.91
CA LEU A 222 1.62 -7.20 -4.71
C LEU A 222 1.45 -7.97 -6.02
N ASP A 223 2.57 -8.27 -6.67
CA ASP A 223 2.58 -9.01 -7.92
C ASP A 223 2.14 -10.48 -7.70
N SER A 224 1.49 -11.07 -8.71
CA SER A 224 0.80 -12.36 -8.59
C SER A 224 1.71 -13.56 -8.36
N ASP A 225 3.00 -13.37 -8.56
CA ASP A 225 4.07 -14.35 -8.41
C ASP A 225 4.79 -14.25 -7.06
N ILE A 226 4.36 -13.36 -6.15
CA ILE A 226 4.82 -13.34 -4.75
C ILE A 226 4.05 -14.36 -3.92
N VAL A 227 4.66 -15.53 -3.77
CA VAL A 227 4.02 -16.73 -3.20
C VAL A 227 4.32 -16.94 -1.71
N GLU A 228 5.23 -16.18 -1.13
CA GLU A 228 5.53 -16.24 0.30
C GLU A 228 5.94 -14.87 0.83
N SER A 229 5.32 -14.47 1.94
CA SER A 229 5.69 -13.30 2.73
C SER A 229 5.43 -13.59 4.22
N PRO A 230 6.05 -12.85 5.15
CA PRO A 230 5.65 -12.93 6.54
C PRO A 230 4.14 -12.60 6.70
N PRO A 231 3.39 -13.33 7.54
CA PRO A 231 1.95 -13.08 7.75
C PRO A 231 1.62 -11.66 8.23
N SER A 232 2.57 -10.97 8.84
CA SER A 232 2.48 -9.59 9.31
C SER A 232 2.92 -8.54 8.28
N LEU A 233 3.06 -8.91 7.00
CA LEU A 233 3.59 -8.04 5.92
C LEU A 233 3.10 -6.59 5.99
N ILE A 234 1.79 -6.37 6.06
CA ILE A 234 1.22 -5.02 6.05
C ILE A 234 1.63 -4.25 7.31
N GLN A 235 1.50 -4.88 8.48
CA GLN A 235 1.85 -4.27 9.76
C GLN A 235 3.34 -3.96 9.86
N ASP A 236 4.18 -4.89 9.44
CA ASP A 236 5.63 -4.75 9.48
C ASP A 236 6.10 -3.59 8.59
N LEU A 237 5.58 -3.49 7.36
CA LEU A 237 5.90 -2.40 6.45
C LEU A 237 5.35 -1.05 6.95
N ALA A 238 4.11 -1.02 7.44
CA ALA A 238 3.49 0.21 7.94
C ALA A 238 4.18 0.75 9.21
N ALA A 239 4.73 -0.13 10.06
CA ALA A 239 5.43 0.25 11.29
C ALA A 239 6.64 1.19 11.05
N HIS A 240 7.16 1.27 9.83
CA HIS A 240 8.22 2.20 9.45
C HIS A 240 7.76 3.65 9.25
N ASP A 241 6.45 3.89 9.19
CA ASP A 241 5.81 5.20 8.99
C ASP A 241 6.42 6.00 7.82
N LYS A 242 6.67 5.31 6.70
CA LYS A 242 7.13 5.96 5.47
C LYS A 242 6.02 5.99 4.44
N ALA A 243 6.09 6.99 3.57
CA ALA A 243 5.13 7.16 2.48
C ALA A 243 5.17 5.99 1.47
N ILE A 244 6.36 5.45 1.24
CA ILE A 244 6.61 4.35 0.30
C ILE A 244 7.65 3.41 0.93
N VAL A 245 7.32 2.12 1.07
CA VAL A 245 8.20 1.07 1.62
C VAL A 245 8.20 -0.16 0.71
N VAL A 246 9.39 -0.62 0.31
CA VAL A 246 9.59 -1.85 -0.48
C VAL A 246 10.40 -2.89 0.31
N PRO A 247 9.88 -4.10 0.57
CA PRO A 247 10.68 -5.22 1.05
C PRO A 247 11.61 -5.75 -0.04
N ASN A 248 12.63 -6.51 0.35
CA ASN A 248 13.55 -7.15 -0.58
C ASN A 248 12.95 -8.45 -1.15
N CYS A 249 12.99 -8.60 -2.47
CA CYS A 249 12.40 -9.77 -3.14
C CYS A 249 13.48 -10.78 -3.54
N TYR A 250 13.35 -11.99 -3.00
CA TYR A 250 14.22 -13.13 -3.27
C TYR A 250 13.43 -14.25 -3.93
N GLN A 251 14.11 -15.29 -4.37
CA GLN A 251 13.51 -16.50 -4.91
C GLN A 251 14.14 -17.71 -4.25
N ARG A 252 13.32 -18.64 -3.77
CA ARG A 252 13.79 -19.94 -3.26
C ARG A 252 14.00 -20.89 -4.44
N TYR A 253 15.11 -21.62 -4.45
CA TYR A 253 15.36 -22.63 -5.48
C TYR A 253 16.10 -23.84 -4.89
N TYR A 254 15.97 -25.01 -5.52
CA TYR A 254 16.72 -26.20 -5.12
C TYR A 254 18.05 -26.27 -5.90
N ASN A 255 19.16 -26.12 -5.19
CA ASN A 255 20.49 -26.26 -5.76
C ASN A 255 20.80 -27.76 -5.94
N LYS A 256 20.71 -28.26 -7.18
CA LYS A 256 20.95 -29.67 -7.51
C LYS A 256 22.39 -30.12 -7.24
N GLU A 257 23.36 -29.22 -7.37
CA GLU A 257 24.79 -29.54 -7.17
C GLU A 257 25.11 -29.75 -5.69
N LYS A 258 24.49 -28.95 -4.81
CA LYS A 258 24.68 -29.04 -3.36
C LYS A 258 23.62 -29.87 -2.64
N GLY A 259 22.56 -30.27 -3.34
CA GLY A 259 21.44 -31.04 -2.79
C GLY A 259 20.67 -30.29 -1.69
N GLN A 260 20.61 -28.95 -1.74
CA GLN A 260 19.99 -28.14 -0.69
C GLN A 260 19.13 -27.00 -1.27
N SER A 261 18.14 -26.56 -0.49
CA SER A 261 17.33 -25.38 -0.83
C SER A 261 18.13 -24.11 -0.51
N GLU A 262 18.25 -23.22 -1.48
CA GLU A 262 18.96 -21.94 -1.37
C GLU A 262 18.02 -20.78 -1.76
N VAL A 263 18.48 -19.55 -1.53
CA VAL A 263 17.80 -18.32 -1.94
C VAL A 263 18.70 -17.51 -2.86
N ARG A 264 18.12 -16.85 -3.87
CA ARG A 264 18.81 -15.89 -4.73
C ARG A 264 18.04 -14.59 -4.81
N ALA A 265 18.77 -13.49 -5.01
CA ALA A 265 18.15 -12.19 -5.28
C ALA A 265 17.33 -12.24 -6.57
N TYR A 266 16.16 -11.59 -6.58
CA TYR A 266 15.23 -11.62 -7.71
C TYR A 266 14.95 -10.23 -8.28
N ASP A 267 14.52 -9.28 -7.45
CA ASP A 267 14.13 -7.94 -7.92
C ASP A 267 15.30 -6.95 -7.87
N PHE A 268 15.72 -6.46 -9.03
CA PHE A 268 16.79 -5.48 -9.20
C PHE A 268 16.29 -4.06 -9.44
N ASN A 269 14.98 -3.80 -9.37
CA ASN A 269 14.39 -2.48 -9.64
C ASN A 269 14.38 -1.56 -8.41
N SER A 270 14.83 -2.07 -7.26
CA SER A 270 14.99 -1.28 -6.04
C SER A 270 16.46 -0.87 -5.86
N TRP A 271 16.76 0.42 -5.99
CA TRP A 271 18.12 0.92 -6.05
C TRP A 271 18.28 2.37 -5.59
N VAL A 272 19.52 2.75 -5.28
CA VAL A 272 19.95 4.13 -5.01
C VAL A 272 20.58 4.71 -6.28
N ASP A 273 20.26 5.96 -6.63
CA ASP A 273 20.77 6.54 -7.87
C ASP A 273 22.29 6.75 -7.79
N SER A 274 22.95 6.80 -8.94
CA SER A 274 24.41 6.97 -9.01
C SER A 274 24.80 8.18 -9.86
N PRO A 275 25.94 8.84 -9.58
CA PRO A 275 26.47 9.89 -10.46
C PRO A 275 26.68 9.40 -11.90
N THR A 276 27.05 8.14 -12.08
CA THR A 276 27.26 7.54 -13.41
C THR A 276 25.95 7.41 -14.19
N ALA A 277 24.88 6.95 -13.53
CA ALA A 277 23.55 6.86 -14.14
C ALA A 277 23.01 8.25 -14.50
N GLN A 278 23.23 9.26 -13.65
CA GLN A 278 22.84 10.64 -13.92
C GLN A 278 23.59 11.24 -15.13
N GLN A 279 24.90 10.97 -15.25
CA GLN A 279 25.69 11.40 -16.39
C GLN A 279 25.29 10.69 -17.69
N LEU A 280 24.91 9.41 -17.61
CA LEU A 280 24.38 8.67 -18.74
C LEU A 280 23.04 9.29 -19.18
N ALA A 281 22.10 9.45 -18.26
CA ALA A 281 20.79 10.07 -18.50
C ALA A 281 20.90 11.46 -19.13
N ALA A 282 21.86 12.29 -18.69
CA ALA A 282 22.07 13.63 -19.26
C ALA A 282 22.50 13.64 -20.74
N LYS A 283 22.97 12.51 -21.28
CA LYS A 283 23.37 12.35 -22.69
C LYS A 283 22.30 11.66 -23.54
N MET A 284 21.22 11.21 -22.92
CA MET A 284 20.15 10.45 -23.57
C MET A 284 19.10 11.39 -24.19
N GLY A 285 18.42 10.92 -25.22
CA GLY A 285 17.28 11.59 -25.81
C GLY A 285 16.09 11.64 -24.85
N PRO A 286 15.10 12.53 -25.11
CA PRO A 286 13.97 12.74 -24.21
C PRO A 286 13.10 11.48 -23.99
N ASP A 287 13.04 10.59 -24.99
CA ASP A 287 12.23 9.37 -24.95
C ASP A 287 13.04 8.11 -24.58
N ASP A 288 14.34 8.24 -24.37
CA ASP A 288 15.20 7.11 -24.01
C ASP A 288 14.99 6.75 -22.54
N ILE A 289 15.12 5.45 -22.23
CA ILE A 289 14.93 4.93 -20.88
C ILE A 289 16.15 4.11 -20.43
N VAL A 290 16.45 4.20 -19.14
CA VAL A 290 17.45 3.38 -18.44
C VAL A 290 16.72 2.25 -17.74
N LEU A 291 17.22 1.03 -17.91
CA LEU A 291 16.66 -0.17 -17.30
C LEU A 291 17.80 -0.94 -16.63
N GLU A 292 17.63 -1.23 -15.34
CA GLU A 292 18.61 -2.01 -14.58
C GLU A 292 18.63 -3.48 -15.03
N GLY A 293 19.80 -4.12 -14.89
CA GLY A 293 20.01 -5.54 -15.19
C GLY A 293 20.54 -5.83 -16.60
N TYR A 294 20.81 -4.81 -17.42
CA TYR A 294 21.38 -4.98 -18.76
C TYR A 294 22.88 -4.69 -18.76
N GLY A 295 23.69 -5.69 -19.13
CA GLY A 295 25.15 -5.56 -19.19
C GLY A 295 25.65 -4.51 -20.20
N GLU A 296 24.79 -4.08 -21.12
CA GLU A 296 25.10 -3.04 -22.11
C GLU A 296 25.18 -1.63 -21.51
N MET A 297 24.61 -1.40 -20.32
CA MET A 297 24.65 -0.12 -19.62
C MET A 297 25.07 -0.29 -18.16
N ALA A 298 26.33 0.02 -17.87
CA ALA A 298 26.84 0.03 -16.51
C ALA A 298 26.36 1.29 -15.77
N THR A 299 25.17 1.21 -15.15
CA THR A 299 24.58 2.29 -14.36
C THR A 299 25.26 2.48 -13.00
N TYR A 300 25.92 1.45 -12.47
CA TYR A 300 26.55 1.42 -11.14
C TYR A 300 25.62 1.86 -10.00
N ARG A 301 24.31 1.67 -10.16
CA ARG A 301 23.35 1.91 -9.09
C ARG A 301 23.47 0.82 -8.03
N PRO A 302 23.67 1.17 -6.75
CA PRO A 302 23.61 0.18 -5.68
C PRO A 302 22.22 -0.46 -5.62
N LEU A 303 22.15 -1.77 -5.87
CA LEU A 303 20.91 -2.54 -5.86
C LEU A 303 20.59 -3.01 -4.43
N MET A 304 19.38 -2.74 -3.94
CA MET A 304 18.94 -3.17 -2.61
C MET A 304 18.99 -4.70 -2.46
N ALA A 305 18.78 -5.41 -3.56
CA ALA A 305 18.93 -6.86 -3.69
C ALA A 305 20.24 -7.40 -3.10
N TYR A 306 21.34 -6.63 -3.18
CA TYR A 306 22.66 -7.01 -2.67
C TYR A 306 23.07 -6.29 -1.38
N MET A 307 22.17 -5.49 -0.80
CA MET A 307 22.39 -4.82 0.49
C MET A 307 21.97 -5.69 1.69
N ALA A 308 21.43 -6.88 1.43
CA ALA A 308 20.97 -7.82 2.44
C ALA A 308 22.14 -8.42 3.24
N GLU A 309 22.00 -8.43 4.55
CA GLU A 309 22.95 -9.06 5.48
C GLU A 309 22.37 -10.41 5.91
N ILE A 310 22.82 -11.50 5.28
CA ILE A 310 22.30 -12.85 5.55
C ILE A 310 23.35 -13.64 6.35
N PRO A 311 23.02 -14.30 7.49
CA PRO A 311 21.67 -14.48 8.04
C PRO A 311 21.27 -13.48 9.15
N ASN A 312 22.17 -12.58 9.58
CA ASN A 312 22.04 -11.83 10.83
C ASN A 312 21.54 -10.38 10.67
N GLY A 313 21.04 -10.01 9.50
CA GLY A 313 20.59 -8.65 9.22
C GLY A 313 19.34 -8.27 10.03
N ASP A 314 19.31 -7.04 10.54
CA ASP A 314 18.13 -6.48 11.20
C ASP A 314 17.00 -6.26 10.16
N PRO A 315 15.84 -6.94 10.28
CA PRO A 315 14.71 -6.76 9.37
C PRO A 315 14.15 -5.34 9.35
N LYS A 316 14.42 -4.54 10.40
CA LYS A 316 13.98 -3.14 10.50
C LYS A 316 14.95 -2.14 9.87
N LYS A 317 16.10 -2.61 9.38
CA LYS A 317 17.05 -1.76 8.65
C LYS A 317 16.33 -1.12 7.47
N THR A 318 16.45 0.19 7.33
CA THR A 318 15.88 0.96 6.23
C THR A 318 16.99 1.58 5.40
N VAL A 319 16.77 1.67 4.09
CA VAL A 319 17.64 2.36 3.15
C VAL A 319 16.77 3.30 2.32
N GLN A 320 17.19 4.54 2.15
CA GLN A 320 16.52 5.45 1.23
C GLN A 320 16.79 5.01 -0.20
N LEU A 321 15.76 4.98 -1.05
CA LEU A 321 15.87 4.56 -2.45
C LEU A 321 15.48 5.69 -3.41
N ASP A 322 15.96 5.59 -4.65
CA ASP A 322 15.57 6.47 -5.76
C ASP A 322 14.77 5.73 -6.84
N GLY A 323 14.90 4.40 -6.91
CA GLY A 323 14.04 3.49 -7.66
C GLY A 323 13.45 2.41 -6.75
N VAL A 324 12.23 1.96 -7.03
CA VAL A 324 11.56 0.87 -6.31
C VAL A 324 11.03 -0.16 -7.30
N GLY A 325 11.01 -1.42 -6.90
CA GLY A 325 10.32 -2.49 -7.62
C GLY A 325 8.81 -2.56 -7.32
N GLY A 326 8.11 -3.34 -8.13
CA GLY A 326 6.66 -3.55 -8.03
C GLY A 326 6.25 -4.90 -7.41
N THR A 327 7.23 -5.76 -7.07
CA THR A 327 6.99 -7.12 -6.56
C THR A 327 6.12 -7.11 -5.31
N ALA A 328 6.56 -6.37 -4.28
CA ALA A 328 5.74 -5.98 -3.15
C ALA A 328 6.10 -4.53 -2.79
N LEU A 329 5.12 -3.64 -2.64
CA LEU A 329 5.37 -2.22 -2.37
C LEU A 329 4.18 -1.62 -1.62
N LEU A 330 4.41 -1.18 -0.38
CA LEU A 330 3.41 -0.48 0.43
C LEU A 330 3.53 1.02 0.23
N VAL A 331 2.40 1.67 -0.08
CA VAL A 331 2.30 3.10 -0.37
C VAL A 331 1.16 3.71 0.45
N LYS A 332 1.42 4.82 1.14
CA LYS A 332 0.35 5.63 1.73
C LYS A 332 -0.56 6.15 0.62
N ALA A 333 -1.87 5.98 0.75
CA ALA A 333 -2.81 6.30 -0.32
C ALA A 333 -2.75 7.77 -0.77
N GLU A 334 -2.39 8.69 0.14
CA GLU A 334 -2.17 10.11 -0.18
C GLU A 334 -1.16 10.33 -1.30
N VAL A 335 -0.11 9.50 -1.39
CA VAL A 335 0.93 9.60 -2.43
C VAL A 335 0.31 9.44 -3.82
N HIS A 336 -0.62 8.50 -3.97
CA HIS A 336 -1.36 8.30 -5.20
C HIS A 336 -2.42 9.39 -5.44
N ARG A 337 -3.06 9.91 -4.38
CA ARG A 337 -4.03 11.02 -4.48
C ARG A 337 -3.38 12.34 -4.90
N ASP A 338 -2.13 12.55 -4.51
CA ASP A 338 -1.30 13.69 -4.91
C ASP A 338 -0.80 13.57 -6.37
N GLY A 339 -1.06 12.43 -7.01
CA GLY A 339 -0.84 12.22 -8.44
C GLY A 339 0.33 11.32 -8.78
N ALA A 340 1.03 10.73 -7.81
CA ALA A 340 2.05 9.74 -8.10
C ALA A 340 1.41 8.50 -8.74
N MET A 341 1.85 8.15 -9.94
CA MET A 341 1.38 7.00 -10.70
C MET A 341 2.55 6.33 -11.42
N PHE A 342 2.31 5.23 -12.12
CA PHE A 342 3.32 4.53 -12.89
C PHE A 342 3.38 5.14 -14.29
N PRO A 343 4.38 5.95 -14.68
CA PRO A 343 4.38 6.56 -16.01
C PRO A 343 4.54 5.49 -17.11
N PRO A 344 3.65 5.44 -18.12
CA PRO A 344 3.76 4.53 -19.26
C PRO A 344 4.66 5.08 -20.38
N PHE A 345 5.37 6.17 -20.09
CA PHE A 345 6.25 6.91 -20.98
C PHE A 345 7.55 7.22 -20.22
N ALA A 346 8.58 7.67 -20.95
CA ALA A 346 9.85 8.07 -20.32
C ALA A 346 9.62 9.27 -19.40
N PHE A 347 9.95 9.12 -18.12
CA PHE A 347 9.86 10.15 -17.10
C PHE A 347 11.20 10.25 -16.39
N TYR A 348 11.99 11.28 -16.72
CA TYR A 348 13.41 11.36 -16.34
C TYR A 348 14.21 10.10 -16.72
N HIS A 349 13.96 9.58 -17.92
CA HIS A 349 14.54 8.33 -18.43
C HIS A 349 14.18 7.07 -17.62
N LEU A 350 13.16 7.14 -16.77
CA LEU A 350 12.61 6.02 -16.02
C LEU A 350 11.20 5.72 -16.52
N ILE A 351 10.69 4.53 -16.23
CA ILE A 351 9.35 4.09 -16.60
C ILE A 351 8.75 3.23 -15.48
N GLU A 352 7.43 3.10 -15.45
CA GLU A 352 6.73 2.19 -14.56
C GLU A 352 7.07 2.43 -13.07
N THR A 353 7.57 1.46 -12.31
CA THR A 353 7.80 1.54 -10.85
C THR A 353 8.96 2.48 -10.49
N GLU A 354 10.04 2.47 -11.29
CA GLU A 354 11.16 3.40 -11.14
C GLU A 354 10.73 4.84 -11.46
N GLY A 355 9.91 5.01 -12.49
CA GLY A 355 9.31 6.30 -12.82
C GLY A 355 8.34 6.80 -11.73
N PHE A 356 7.59 5.90 -11.10
CA PHE A 356 6.75 6.19 -9.94
C PHE A 356 7.58 6.71 -8.76
N ALA A 357 8.69 6.05 -8.41
CA ALA A 357 9.58 6.51 -7.33
C ALA A 357 10.09 7.93 -7.61
N LYS A 358 10.49 8.21 -8.85
CA LYS A 358 10.89 9.56 -9.26
C LYS A 358 9.75 10.57 -9.14
N MET A 359 8.53 10.19 -9.53
CA MET A 359 7.36 11.05 -9.46
C MET A 359 7.01 11.40 -8.01
N ALA A 360 7.02 10.40 -7.12
CA ALA A 360 6.83 10.60 -5.69
C ALA A 360 7.87 11.56 -5.10
N ARG A 361 9.14 11.44 -5.51
CA ARG A 361 10.21 12.38 -5.11
C ARG A 361 9.93 13.81 -5.57
N ARG A 362 9.36 13.99 -6.77
CA ARG A 362 8.95 15.32 -7.27
C ARG A 362 7.77 15.90 -6.47
N LEU A 363 6.95 15.06 -5.86
CA LEU A 363 5.84 15.45 -4.97
C LEU A 363 6.29 15.62 -3.50
N GLY A 364 7.57 15.42 -3.19
CA GLY A 364 8.10 15.59 -1.83
C GLY A 364 8.13 14.32 -0.97
N TYR A 365 7.76 13.17 -1.54
CA TYR A 365 7.81 11.88 -0.86
C TYR A 365 9.15 11.16 -1.11
N THR A 366 9.65 10.50 -0.07
CA THR A 366 10.89 9.72 -0.17
C THR A 366 10.61 8.22 -0.06
N PRO A 367 10.99 7.42 -1.08
CA PRO A 367 10.94 5.96 -0.99
C PRO A 367 11.99 5.38 -0.06
N PHE A 368 11.61 4.32 0.65
CA PHE A 368 12.48 3.54 1.50
C PHE A 368 12.38 2.05 1.16
N GLY A 369 13.48 1.33 1.33
CA GLY A 369 13.54 -0.11 1.17
C GLY A 369 14.03 -0.81 2.44
N LEU A 370 13.63 -2.07 2.59
CA LEU A 370 14.00 -2.94 3.71
C LEU A 370 14.91 -4.08 3.20
N PRO A 371 16.24 -3.91 3.18
CA PRO A 371 17.16 -4.88 2.56
C PRO A 371 17.15 -6.27 3.22
N ASN A 372 16.75 -6.36 4.50
CA ASN A 372 16.76 -7.59 5.29
C ASN A 372 15.34 -8.14 5.56
N TYR A 373 14.29 -7.54 4.99
CA TYR A 373 12.93 -8.03 5.09
C TYR A 373 12.55 -8.68 3.76
N PHE A 374 12.30 -9.99 3.78
CA PHE A 374 12.20 -10.78 2.54
C PHE A 374 10.75 -11.16 2.20
N VAL A 375 10.43 -11.03 0.92
CA VAL A 375 9.30 -11.71 0.26
C VAL A 375 9.87 -12.63 -0.83
N TYR A 376 9.15 -13.69 -1.18
CA TYR A 376 9.63 -14.66 -2.16
C TYR A 376 8.76 -14.76 -3.39
N HIS A 377 9.43 -14.60 -4.54
CA HIS A 377 8.88 -14.84 -5.85
C HIS A 377 8.81 -16.35 -6.14
N TYR A 378 7.82 -16.76 -6.94
CA TYR A 378 7.63 -18.12 -7.42
C TYR A 378 8.87 -18.60 -8.19
N ASN A 379 9.26 -19.86 -8.02
CA ASN A 379 10.35 -20.44 -8.81
C ASN A 379 9.76 -21.17 -10.01
N GLU A 380 9.99 -20.62 -11.21
CA GLU A 380 9.48 -21.19 -12.47
C GLU A 380 10.05 -22.56 -12.81
#